data_AF-A0A256XM43-F1
#
_entry.id   AF-A0A256XM43-F1
#
_cell.length_a   1.000
_cell.length_b   1.000
_cell.length_c   1.000
_cell.angle_alpha   90.00
_cell.angle_beta   90.00
_cell.angle_gamma   90.00
#
_symmetry.space_group_name_H-M   'P 1'
#
loop_
_entity.id
_entity.type
_entity.pdbx_description
1 polymer ?
#
loop_
_entity_poly.entity_id
_entity_poly.type
_entity_poly.pdbx_seq_one_letter_code
_entity_poly.pdbx_strand_id
1 'polypeptide(L)'
;MSEKKDWKYEIPVIKLEKAMKVPKEIKEQLKGIGSRKFISQLKKEAVDCPVLNKRLSFLECYVCPNFVRRIRGVVYCKGLELKQA
;
A
#
# COMPACT_ATOMS: atom_id res chain seq x y z
N MET A 1 -22.91 19.92 6.49
CA MET A 1 -21.97 19.61 5.38
C MET A 1 -20.57 19.56 5.95
N SER A 2 -19.94 18.39 5.99
CA SER A 2 -18.53 18.26 6.38
C SER A 2 -17.81 17.57 5.24
N GLU A 3 -17.10 18.36 4.44
CA GLU A 3 -16.16 17.87 3.44
C GLU A 3 -14.94 17.31 4.17
N LYS A 4 -15.09 16.11 4.76
CA LYS A 4 -13.94 15.37 5.28
C LYS A 4 -13.16 14.86 4.07
N LYS A 5 -12.07 15.53 3.71
CA LYS A 5 -11.04 14.88 2.89
C LYS A 5 -10.57 13.66 3.67
N ASP A 6 -11.02 12.47 3.25
CA ASP A 6 -10.65 11.21 3.90
C ASP A 6 -9.15 10.88 3.73
N TRP A 7 -8.41 11.63 2.90
CA TRP A 7 -7.01 11.41 2.61
C TRP A 7 -6.16 12.68 2.77
N LYS A 8 -4.95 12.50 3.29
CA LYS A 8 -3.95 13.56 3.49
C LYS A 8 -2.81 13.47 2.47
N TYR A 9 -2.51 12.26 1.98
CA TYR A 9 -1.42 12.02 1.04
C TYR A 9 -1.90 11.29 -0.21
N GLU A 10 -1.31 11.66 -1.33
CA GLU A 10 -1.51 11.05 -2.65
C GLU A 10 -0.18 10.42 -3.05
N ILE A 11 -0.11 9.09 -3.01
CA ILE A 11 1.11 8.34 -3.28
C ILE A 11 1.00 7.65 -4.65
N PRO A 12 1.82 7.99 -5.65
CA PRO A 12 1.83 7.28 -6.91
C PRO A 12 2.35 5.84 -6.75
N VAL A 13 1.69 4.90 -7.42
CA VAL A 13 2.13 3.50 -7.49
C VAL A 13 3.23 3.38 -8.54
N ILE A 14 4.40 2.92 -8.09
CA ILE A 14 5.57 2.68 -8.91
C ILE A 14 5.60 1.21 -9.27
N LYS A 15 5.65 0.88 -10.57
CA LYS A 15 5.87 -0.50 -11.02
C LYS A 15 7.38 -0.74 -11.07
N LEU A 16 7.84 -1.65 -10.23
CA LEU A 16 9.20 -2.16 -10.20
C LEU A 16 9.31 -3.41 -11.09
N GLU A 17 10.42 -3.57 -11.77
CA GLU A 17 10.69 -4.76 -12.58
C GLU A 17 10.93 -6.01 -11.70
N LYS A 18 11.43 -5.78 -10.47
CA LYS A 18 11.73 -6.80 -9.47
C LYS A 18 10.70 -6.79 -8.34
N ALA A 19 10.30 -7.99 -7.91
CA ALA A 19 9.39 -8.14 -6.78
C ALA A 19 10.07 -7.68 -5.48
N MET A 20 9.41 -6.82 -4.70
CA MET A 20 9.91 -6.43 -3.39
C MET A 20 9.67 -7.52 -2.34
N LYS A 21 10.53 -7.52 -1.31
CA LYS A 21 10.46 -8.45 -0.19
C LYS A 21 9.27 -8.10 0.70
N VAL A 22 8.16 -8.80 0.51
CA VAL A 22 6.97 -8.71 1.38
C VAL A 22 7.16 -9.60 2.62
N PRO A 23 6.96 -9.07 3.84
CA PRO A 23 7.05 -9.86 5.07
C PRO A 23 6.00 -10.98 5.13
N LYS A 24 6.27 -12.00 5.96
CA LYS A 24 5.45 -13.21 6.01
C LYS A 24 4.02 -12.93 6.51
N GLU A 25 3.87 -12.03 7.48
CA GLU A 25 2.56 -11.62 8.03
C GLU A 25 1.60 -11.13 6.93
N ILE A 26 2.09 -10.25 6.06
CA ILE A 26 1.33 -9.69 4.94
C ILE A 26 1.06 -10.79 3.91
N LYS A 27 2.04 -11.66 3.63
CA LYS A 27 1.83 -12.81 2.75
C LYS A 27 0.72 -13.72 3.25
N GLU A 28 0.58 -13.92 4.55
CA GLU A 28 -0.48 -14.74 5.13
C GLU A 28 -1.85 -14.07 5.02
N GLN A 29 -1.95 -12.77 5.30
CA GLN A 29 -3.18 -12.00 5.06
C GLN A 29 -3.59 -12.00 3.57
N LEU A 30 -2.61 -12.10 2.67
CA LEU A 30 -2.85 -12.18 1.23
C LEU A 30 -3.14 -13.60 0.72
N LYS A 31 -2.95 -14.66 1.53
CA LYS A 31 -3.34 -16.03 1.19
C LYS A 31 -4.88 -16.13 1.23
N GLY A 32 -5.54 -15.58 0.22
CA GLY A 32 -7.00 -15.59 0.11
C GLY A 32 -7.54 -14.53 -0.84
N ILE A 33 -6.78 -13.46 -1.07
CA ILE A 33 -7.20 -12.33 -1.93
C ILE A 33 -7.14 -12.68 -3.43
N GLY A 34 -6.45 -13.75 -3.83
CA GLY A 34 -6.48 -14.24 -5.20
C GLY A 34 -5.39 -15.24 -5.58
N SER A 35 -5.26 -15.51 -6.88
CA SER A 35 -4.28 -16.46 -7.41
C SER A 35 -2.83 -15.98 -7.23
N ARG A 36 -1.88 -16.92 -7.11
CA ARG A 36 -0.43 -16.61 -6.96
C ARG A 36 0.11 -15.66 -8.03
N LYS A 37 -0.40 -15.73 -9.26
CA LYS A 37 -0.01 -14.83 -10.36
C LYS A 37 -0.38 -13.38 -10.07
N PHE A 38 -1.58 -13.13 -9.56
CA PHE A 38 -2.05 -11.80 -9.21
C PHE A 38 -1.21 -11.19 -8.08
N ILE A 39 -0.96 -11.97 -7.01
CA ILE A 39 -0.07 -11.55 -5.92
C ILE A 39 1.34 -11.25 -6.43
N SER A 40 1.84 -12.03 -7.39
CA SER A 40 3.17 -11.80 -7.97
C SER A 40 3.26 -10.53 -8.80
N GLN A 41 2.17 -10.13 -9.47
CA GLN A 41 2.10 -8.82 -10.14
C GLN A 41 2.03 -7.67 -9.12
N LEU A 42 1.24 -7.81 -8.06
CA LEU A 42 1.15 -6.78 -7.01
C LEU A 42 2.46 -6.60 -6.23
N LYS A 43 3.27 -7.65 -6.10
CA LYS A 43 4.63 -7.57 -5.52
C LYS A 43 5.60 -6.73 -6.36
N LYS A 44 5.31 -6.56 -7.65
CA LYS A 44 6.03 -5.68 -8.56
C LYS A 44 5.53 -4.24 -8.46
N GLU A 45 4.51 -3.96 -7.66
CA GLU A 45 4.07 -2.60 -7.38
C GLU A 45 4.64 -2.16 -6.02
N ALA A 46 5.14 -0.93 -5.99
CA ALA A 46 5.67 -0.29 -4.80
C ALA A 46 5.05 1.09 -4.62
N VAL A 47 5.03 1.55 -3.38
CA VAL A 47 4.55 2.87 -3.02
C VAL A 47 5.55 3.49 -2.04
N ASP A 48 5.76 4.79 -2.18
CA ASP A 48 6.63 5.52 -1.27
C ASP A 48 5.81 6.06 -0.11
N CYS A 49 5.99 5.48 1.07
CA CYS A 49 5.15 5.83 2.22
C CYS A 49 5.69 7.12 2.85
N PRO A 50 4.96 8.26 2.81
CA PRO A 50 5.43 9.52 3.39
C PRO A 50 5.47 9.48 4.93
N VAL A 51 4.73 8.56 5.54
CA VAL A 51 4.69 8.39 7.01
C VAL A 51 5.94 7.67 7.49
N LEU A 52 6.33 6.58 6.81
CA LEU A 52 7.49 5.77 7.17
C LEU A 52 8.78 6.20 6.46
N ASN A 53 8.71 7.21 5.57
CA ASN A 53 9.80 7.66 4.69
C ASN A 53 10.56 6.49 4.05
N LYS A 54 9.82 5.44 3.66
CA LYS A 54 10.38 4.21 3.13
C LYS A 54 9.51 3.71 1.99
N ARG A 55 10.18 3.17 0.97
CA ARG A 55 9.52 2.43 -0.10
C ARG A 55 9.03 1.09 0.41
N LEU A 56 7.73 0.89 0.33
CA LEU A 56 7.07 -0.36 0.69
C LEU A 56 6.43 -0.99 -0.55
N SER A 57 6.15 -2.29 -0.47
CA SER A 57 5.36 -2.94 -1.52
C SER A 57 3.93 -2.42 -1.47
N PHE A 58 3.26 -2.29 -2.62
CA PHE A 58 1.84 -1.89 -2.68
C PHE A 58 0.97 -2.77 -1.77
N LEU A 59 1.30 -4.06 -1.69
CA LEU A 59 0.67 -5.03 -0.80
C LEU A 59 0.72 -4.66 0.68
N GLU A 60 1.83 -4.10 1.16
CA GLU A 60 1.94 -3.65 2.55
C GLU A 60 1.09 -2.42 2.81
N CYS A 61 1.03 -1.52 1.83
CA CYS A 61 0.15 -0.36 1.91
C CYS A 61 -1.33 -0.78 1.82
N TYR A 62 -1.67 -1.79 1.03
CA TYR A 62 -3.04 -2.27 0.87
C TYR A 62 -3.66 -2.79 2.17
N VAL A 63 -2.86 -3.46 3.02
CA VAL A 63 -3.32 -3.94 4.33
C VAL A 63 -3.18 -2.90 5.44
N CYS A 64 -2.66 -1.71 5.13
CA CYS A 64 -2.45 -0.65 6.10
C CYS A 64 -3.81 0.00 6.46
N PRO A 65 -4.08 0.31 7.74
CA PRO A 65 -5.30 1.03 8.14
C PRO A 65 -5.41 2.45 7.56
N ASN A 66 -4.28 2.99 7.09
CA ASN A 66 -4.22 4.30 6.44
C ASN A 66 -4.63 4.27 4.97
N PHE A 67 -4.75 3.10 4.36
CA PHE A 67 -5.20 2.99 2.97
C PHE A 67 -6.66 3.36 2.87
N VAL A 68 -6.96 4.38 2.04
CA VAL A 68 -8.34 4.78 1.74
C VAL A 68 -8.81 4.09 0.47
N ARG A 69 -8.09 4.34 -0.63
CA ARG A 69 -8.44 3.86 -1.98
C ARG A 69 -7.29 4.06 -2.94
N ARG A 70 -7.35 3.37 -4.09
CA ARG A 70 -6.48 3.60 -5.25
C ARG A 70 -7.31 4.09 -6.43
N ILE A 71 -6.97 5.25 -7.00
CA ILE A 71 -7.62 5.80 -8.20
C ILE A 71 -6.54 6.13 -9.22
N ARG A 72 -6.68 5.62 -10.45
CA ARG A 72 -5.76 5.90 -11.58
C ARG A 72 -4.26 5.68 -11.27
N GLY A 73 -3.93 4.72 -10.41
CA GLY A 73 -2.54 4.44 -10.03
C GLY A 73 -1.99 5.36 -8.93
N VAL A 74 -2.83 6.16 -8.29
CA VAL A 74 -2.51 6.95 -7.10
C VAL A 74 -3.24 6.35 -5.90
N VAL A 75 -2.50 6.09 -4.83
CA VAL A 75 -3.02 5.64 -3.54
C VAL A 75 -3.29 6.83 -2.67
N TYR A 76 -4.51 6.89 -2.15
CA TYR A 76 -4.96 7.91 -1.23
C TYR A 76 -4.79 7.35 0.19
N CYS A 77 -3.96 8.03 0.98
CA CYS A 77 -3.61 7.65 2.33
C CYS A 77 -4.14 8.67 3.32
N LYS A 78 -4.74 8.20 4.42
CA LYS A 78 -5.23 9.02 5.54
C LYS A 78 -4.13 9.84 6.19
N GLY A 79 -2.89 9.32 6.15
CA GLY A 79 -1.74 9.99 6.74
C GLY A 79 -1.76 10.03 8.26
N LEU A 80 -2.43 9.07 8.92
CA LEU A 80 -2.30 8.92 10.37
C LEU A 80 -0.90 8.43 10.66
N GLU A 81 -0.26 9.06 11.64
CA GLU A 81 1.07 8.69 12.10
C GLU A 81 1.00 7.31 12.74
N LEU A 82 1.46 6.29 12.03
CA LEU A 82 1.78 5.00 12.64
C LEU A 82 3.07 5.20 13.42
N LYS A 83 2.96 5.76 14.64
CA LYS A 83 4.03 5.63 15.62
C LYS A 83 4.23 4.14 15.86
N GLN A 84 5.27 3.55 15.29
CA GLN A 84 5.86 2.36 15.90
C GLN A 84 6.43 2.83 17.24
N ALA A 85 5.76 2.43 18.32
CA ALA A 85 6.33 2.45 19.66
C ALA A 85 7.29 1.27 19.82
#